data_AF-A0A841I1J6-F1
#
_entry.id   AF-A0A841I1J6-F1
#
_cell.length_a   1.000
_cell.length_b   1.000
_cell.length_c   1.000
_cell.angle_alpha   90.00
_cell.angle_beta   90.00
_cell.angle_gamma   90.00
#
_symmetry.space_group_name_H-M   'P 1'
#
loop_
_entity.id
_entity.type
_entity.pdbx_description
1 polymer ?
#
loop_
_entity_poly.entity_id
_entity_poly.type
_entity_poly.pdbx_seq_one_letter_code
_entity_poly.pdbx_strand_id
1 'polypeptide(L)'
;MIWILLDGVGHPQDAPMGSVWEQPLPTLEALLARGLRLDARLGVAGLPQSGTGQTAWLSGVNAAAHMGRHYGPWPGPSLKPLLEESTPVRLARAGGRVALLNDYPEGYFRPGRRHGCVPYSALAAGLELNPAGLPSVSPLLGLDYQAPWAPLAHEDDLRRQGERVARATRELDLALIDLWLSDHLGHLGQTSVPQAVLQAGRAYLRRLEAFVSGLLEGGGELVLSSDHGNLEDLSTGSHTYANVPLLASHLELPPLTDIARAGAYLQARLLGAPLPVEGGTVSE
;
A
#
# COMPACT_ATOMS: atom_id res chain seq x y z
N MET A 1 15.13 1.95 -0.93
CA MET A 1 13.93 1.06 -0.88
C MET A 1 12.74 1.70 -1.58
N ILE A 2 11.94 0.93 -2.32
CA ILE A 2 10.67 1.36 -2.93
C ILE A 2 9.53 0.61 -2.22
N TRP A 3 8.61 1.35 -1.63
CA TRP A 3 7.48 0.80 -0.89
C TRP A 3 6.16 1.14 -1.60
N ILE A 4 5.52 0.09 -2.14
CA ILE A 4 4.19 0.15 -2.72
C ILE A 4 3.16 -0.15 -1.63
N LEU A 5 2.23 0.77 -1.41
CA LEU A 5 1.10 0.63 -0.49
C LEU A 5 -0.17 0.44 -1.32
N LEU A 6 -0.81 -0.72 -1.19
CA LEU A 6 -2.10 -1.02 -1.81
C LEU A 6 -3.23 -0.68 -0.82
N ASP A 7 -4.22 0.09 -1.28
CA ASP A 7 -5.45 0.35 -0.54
C ASP A 7 -6.43 -0.80 -0.83
N GLY A 8 -6.67 -1.68 0.15
CA GLY A 8 -7.71 -2.72 0.06
C GLY A 8 -7.41 -3.91 -0.87
N VAL A 9 -6.36 -4.69 -0.59
CA VAL A 9 -6.04 -5.96 -1.28
C VAL A 9 -5.71 -7.06 -0.27
N GLY A 10 -6.65 -7.98 -0.06
CA GLY A 10 -6.48 -9.15 0.78
C GLY A 10 -5.60 -10.22 0.13
N HIS A 11 -4.99 -11.05 0.97
CA HIS A 11 -4.10 -12.13 0.59
C HIS A 11 -4.87 -13.21 -0.19
N PRO A 12 -4.31 -13.79 -1.27
CA PRO A 12 -5.02 -14.75 -2.12
C PRO A 12 -5.51 -16.01 -1.40
N GLN A 13 -4.84 -16.42 -0.31
CA GLN A 13 -5.29 -17.55 0.53
C GLN A 13 -6.64 -17.30 1.25
N ASP A 14 -7.03 -16.03 1.39
CA ASP A 14 -8.32 -15.63 1.98
C ASP A 14 -9.34 -15.23 0.91
N ALA A 15 -8.96 -15.26 -0.36
CA ALA A 15 -9.84 -14.88 -1.45
C ALA A 15 -10.84 -16.00 -1.76
N PRO A 16 -12.11 -15.67 -2.06
CA PRO A 16 -13.07 -16.66 -2.52
C PRO A 16 -12.71 -17.20 -3.91
N MET A 17 -13.30 -18.34 -4.26
CA MET A 17 -13.26 -18.87 -5.62
C MET A 17 -13.88 -17.87 -6.61
N GLY A 18 -13.27 -17.72 -7.79
CA GLY A 18 -13.65 -16.74 -8.81
C GLY A 18 -13.05 -15.34 -8.60
N SER A 19 -12.19 -15.15 -7.60
CA SER A 19 -11.62 -13.84 -7.27
C SER A 19 -10.73 -13.24 -8.37
N VAL A 20 -10.27 -12.01 -8.14
CA VAL A 20 -9.29 -11.31 -8.99
C VAL A 20 -7.93 -12.01 -9.04
N TRP A 21 -7.61 -12.86 -8.05
CA TRP A 21 -6.36 -13.59 -7.96
C TRP A 21 -6.31 -14.83 -8.86
N GLU A 22 -7.45 -15.32 -9.37
CA GLU A 22 -7.51 -16.50 -10.24
C GLU A 22 -7.08 -16.19 -11.69
N GLN A 23 -5.79 -15.89 -11.85
CA GLN A 23 -5.11 -15.60 -13.10
C GLN A 23 -3.59 -15.72 -12.87
N PRO A 24 -2.77 -15.95 -13.93
CA PRO A 24 -1.32 -16.03 -13.76
C PRO A 24 -0.73 -14.66 -13.41
N LEU A 25 0.03 -14.60 -12.32
CA LEU A 25 0.77 -13.41 -11.85
C LEU A 25 2.17 -13.86 -11.37
N PRO A 26 3.04 -14.38 -12.24
CA PRO A 26 4.23 -15.14 -11.84
C PRO A 26 5.21 -14.39 -10.93
N THR A 27 5.35 -13.07 -11.10
CA THR A 27 6.21 -12.24 -10.26
C THR A 27 5.60 -12.08 -8.87
N LEU A 28 4.32 -11.72 -8.79
CA LEU A 28 3.59 -11.62 -7.53
C LEU A 28 3.49 -12.99 -6.83
N GLU A 29 3.25 -14.08 -7.55
CA GLU A 29 3.24 -15.46 -7.03
C GLU A 29 4.59 -15.82 -6.38
N ALA A 30 5.70 -15.52 -7.06
CA ALA A 30 7.05 -15.77 -6.54
C ALA A 30 7.38 -14.92 -5.30
N LEU A 31 6.83 -13.72 -5.21
CA LEU A 31 6.94 -12.84 -4.04
C LEU A 31 6.01 -13.31 -2.90
N LEU A 32 4.79 -13.74 -3.19
CA LEU A 32 3.82 -14.28 -2.24
C LEU A 32 4.36 -15.56 -1.58
N ALA A 33 5.01 -16.43 -2.34
CA ALA A 33 5.60 -17.68 -1.83
C ALA A 33 6.65 -17.47 -0.73
N ARG A 34 7.26 -16.28 -0.66
CA ARG A 34 8.22 -15.88 0.38
C ARG A 34 7.73 -14.72 1.27
N GLY A 35 6.52 -14.24 1.00
CA GLY A 35 5.92 -13.11 1.69
C GLY A 35 5.22 -13.53 2.98
N LEU A 36 4.65 -12.56 3.68
CA LEU A 36 3.85 -12.78 4.87
C LEU A 36 2.38 -12.47 4.60
N ARG A 37 1.53 -13.20 5.33
CA ARG A 37 0.08 -12.98 5.41
C ARG A 37 -0.21 -12.37 6.79
N LEU A 38 -0.50 -11.08 6.83
CA LEU A 38 -0.57 -10.28 8.07
C LEU A 38 -2.00 -9.95 8.48
N ASP A 39 -2.26 -9.94 9.78
CA ASP A 39 -3.55 -9.52 10.33
C ASP A 39 -3.74 -7.99 10.25
N ALA A 40 -4.77 -7.56 9.51
CA ALA A 40 -5.18 -6.15 9.41
C ALA A 40 -6.24 -5.75 10.46
N ARG A 41 -6.80 -6.72 11.20
CA ARG A 41 -7.83 -6.49 12.24
C ARG A 41 -7.24 -5.91 13.51
N LEU A 42 -5.94 -6.11 13.73
CA LEU A 42 -5.19 -5.49 14.82
C LEU A 42 -5.78 -5.76 16.22
N GLY A 43 -6.51 -6.87 16.38
CA GLY A 43 -7.21 -7.21 17.63
C GLY A 43 -8.39 -6.28 17.98
N VAL A 44 -8.85 -5.45 17.05
CA VAL A 44 -9.94 -4.48 17.27
C VAL A 44 -11.19 -4.92 16.50
N ALA A 45 -12.34 -4.84 17.16
CA ALA A 45 -13.62 -5.23 16.56
C ALA A 45 -14.01 -4.33 15.37
N GLY A 46 -14.68 -4.93 14.40
CA GLY A 46 -15.12 -4.28 13.16
C GLY A 46 -14.17 -4.53 11.99
N LEU A 47 -14.60 -4.12 10.79
CA LEU A 47 -13.82 -4.27 9.57
C LEU A 47 -12.59 -3.34 9.60
N PRO A 48 -11.39 -3.82 9.23
CA PRO A 48 -10.25 -2.96 8.94
C PRO A 48 -10.60 -1.81 7.98
N GLN A 49 -9.94 -0.66 8.12
CA GLN A 49 -10.21 0.55 7.32
C GLN A 49 -8.90 1.24 6.93
N SER A 50 -8.87 1.92 5.77
CA SER A 50 -7.65 2.52 5.21
C SER A 50 -6.97 3.50 6.15
N GLY A 51 -7.72 4.36 6.84
CA GLY A 51 -7.15 5.40 7.70
C GLY A 51 -6.28 4.80 8.83
N THR A 52 -6.84 3.85 9.57
CA THR A 52 -6.13 3.13 10.64
C THR A 52 -5.10 2.16 10.08
N GLY A 53 -5.37 1.48 8.95
CA GLY A 53 -4.43 0.53 8.35
C GLY A 53 -3.17 1.21 7.80
N GLN A 54 -3.32 2.27 7.00
CA GLN A 54 -2.21 3.06 6.50
C GLN A 54 -1.44 3.73 7.63
N THR A 55 -2.12 4.26 8.65
CA THR A 55 -1.44 4.84 9.81
C THR A 55 -0.63 3.78 10.56
N ALA A 56 -1.14 2.55 10.69
CA ALA A 56 -0.41 1.46 11.33
C ALA A 56 0.88 1.09 10.58
N TRP A 57 0.80 0.97 9.26
CA TRP A 57 1.98 0.77 8.42
C TRP A 57 3.00 1.91 8.56
N LEU A 58 2.54 3.15 8.39
CA LEU A 58 3.41 4.32 8.34
C LEU A 58 4.04 4.64 9.70
N SER A 59 3.34 4.40 10.82
CA SER A 59 3.82 4.75 12.17
C SER A 59 4.43 3.58 12.93
N GLY A 60 4.11 2.34 12.57
CA GLY A 60 4.43 1.15 13.36
C GLY A 60 3.59 0.99 14.64
N VAL A 61 2.54 1.81 14.81
CA VAL A 61 1.65 1.78 15.98
C VAL A 61 0.33 1.11 15.61
N ASN A 62 -0.27 0.33 16.52
CA ASN A 62 -1.63 -0.16 16.33
C ASN A 62 -2.65 1.00 16.39
N ALA A 63 -2.88 1.64 15.24
CA ALA A 63 -3.71 2.82 15.12
C ALA A 63 -5.21 2.55 15.38
N ALA A 64 -5.69 1.35 15.05
CA ALA A 64 -7.06 0.94 15.37
C ALA A 64 -7.26 0.86 16.90
N ALA A 65 -6.31 0.27 17.63
CA ALA A 65 -6.37 0.20 19.09
C ALA A 65 -6.22 1.60 19.71
N HIS A 66 -5.33 2.44 19.16
CA HIS A 66 -5.18 3.83 19.57
C HIS A 66 -6.49 4.63 19.43
N MET A 67 -7.29 4.37 18.39
CA MET A 67 -8.61 4.99 18.19
C MET A 67 -9.75 4.29 18.93
N GLY A 68 -9.53 3.08 19.46
CA GLY A 68 -10.56 2.19 19.98
C GLY A 68 -11.52 1.63 18.92
N ARG A 69 -11.22 1.80 17.63
CA ARG A 69 -12.00 1.31 16.48
C ARG A 69 -11.19 1.43 15.18
N HIS A 70 -11.60 0.71 14.16
CA HIS A 70 -11.16 0.98 12.79
C HIS A 70 -11.80 2.27 12.25
N TYR A 71 -11.05 3.04 11.46
CA TYR A 71 -11.51 4.31 10.90
C TYR A 71 -10.78 4.65 9.60
N GLY A 72 -11.48 5.31 8.67
CA GLY A 72 -10.91 5.72 7.39
C GLY A 72 -11.91 6.45 6.50
N PRO A 73 -11.47 6.89 5.31
CA PRO A 73 -10.11 6.75 4.77
C PRO A 73 -9.16 7.88 5.21
N TRP A 74 -9.68 8.97 5.75
CA TRP A 74 -8.91 10.18 6.08
C TRP A 74 -8.34 10.14 7.51
N PRO A 75 -7.14 10.71 7.77
CA PRO A 75 -6.63 10.82 9.13
C PRO A 75 -7.41 11.89 9.93
N GLY A 76 -8.07 11.44 11.00
CA GLY A 76 -8.68 12.31 12.00
C GLY A 76 -7.64 12.93 12.95
N PRO A 77 -8.03 13.85 13.85
CA PRO A 77 -7.13 14.50 14.80
C PRO A 77 -6.30 13.53 15.65
N SER A 78 -6.84 12.35 15.98
CA SER A 78 -6.11 11.32 16.75
C SER A 78 -5.02 10.60 15.95
N LEU A 79 -5.18 10.45 14.63
CA LEU A 79 -4.20 9.75 13.78
C LEU A 79 -3.06 10.66 13.33
N LYS A 80 -3.33 11.96 13.19
CA LYS A 80 -2.33 12.94 12.73
C LYS A 80 -1.03 12.94 13.56
N PRO A 81 -1.06 12.92 14.90
CA PRO A 81 0.16 12.82 15.70
C PRO A 81 0.99 11.56 15.42
N LEU A 82 0.33 10.42 15.13
CA LEU A 82 1.04 9.18 14.76
C LEU A 82 1.70 9.32 13.37
N LEU A 83 1.01 9.97 12.43
CA LEU A 83 1.54 10.24 11.08
C LEU A 83 2.67 11.29 11.09
N GLU A 84 2.67 12.22 12.02
CA GLU A 84 3.77 13.18 12.26
C GLU A 84 5.02 12.52 12.85
N GLU A 85 4.91 11.26 13.25
CA GLU A 85 5.99 10.39 13.69
C GLU A 85 6.16 9.16 12.77
N SER A 86 5.61 9.23 11.56
CA SER A 86 5.70 8.15 10.58
C SER A 86 7.11 7.95 10.02
N THR A 87 7.33 6.80 9.40
CA THR A 87 8.60 6.42 8.76
C THR A 87 9.13 7.49 7.79
N PRO A 88 8.32 8.07 6.88
CA PRO A 88 8.80 9.14 6.01
C PRO A 88 9.26 10.38 6.79
N VAL A 89 8.53 10.76 7.84
CA VAL A 89 8.86 11.92 8.68
C VAL A 89 10.14 11.68 9.46
N ARG A 90 10.26 10.54 10.13
CA ARG A 90 11.45 10.19 10.91
C ARG A 90 12.69 10.09 10.03
N LEU A 91 12.57 9.49 8.85
CA LEU A 91 13.66 9.35 7.91
C LEU A 91 14.11 10.71 7.37
N ALA A 92 13.17 11.58 6.97
CA ALA A 92 13.48 12.94 6.54
C ALA A 92 14.14 13.77 7.65
N ARG A 93 13.65 13.68 8.91
CA ARG A 93 14.26 14.34 10.08
C ARG A 93 15.68 13.84 10.36
N ALA A 94 15.96 12.58 10.05
CA ALA A 94 17.30 11.99 10.14
C ALA A 94 18.22 12.34 8.95
N GLY A 95 17.75 13.15 8.00
CA GLY A 95 18.50 13.56 6.81
C GLY A 95 18.40 12.60 5.63
N GLY A 96 17.51 11.61 5.70
CA GLY A 96 17.26 10.65 4.62
C GLY A 96 16.52 11.27 3.43
N ARG A 97 16.79 10.75 2.24
CA ARG A 97 16.17 11.15 0.97
C ARG A 97 14.90 10.35 0.74
N VAL A 98 13.76 11.03 0.85
CA VAL A 98 12.42 10.42 0.76
C VAL A 98 11.61 11.09 -0.33
N ALA A 99 10.82 10.33 -1.08
CA ALA A 99 9.86 10.89 -2.04
C ALA A 99 8.56 10.08 -2.08
N LEU A 100 7.46 10.77 -2.39
CA LEU A 100 6.19 10.17 -2.77
C LEU A 100 6.05 10.32 -4.29
N LEU A 101 5.97 9.20 -5.01
CA LEU A 101 6.00 9.20 -6.48
C LEU A 101 4.61 9.28 -7.11
N ASN A 102 3.55 9.41 -6.32
CA ASN A 102 2.20 9.47 -6.85
C ASN A 102 1.98 10.66 -7.78
N ASP A 103 1.23 10.42 -8.85
CA ASP A 103 0.71 11.48 -9.71
C ASP A 103 -0.54 12.11 -9.10
N TYR A 104 -0.45 13.41 -8.79
CA TYR A 104 -1.56 14.22 -8.31
C TYR A 104 -1.99 15.24 -9.38
N PRO A 105 -3.23 15.19 -9.88
CA PRO A 105 -3.69 16.15 -10.89
C PRO A 105 -3.78 17.57 -10.31
N GLU A 106 -3.75 18.60 -11.17
CA GLU A 106 -3.80 20.01 -10.75
C GLU A 106 -4.97 20.32 -9.79
N GLY A 107 -6.14 19.72 -10.03
CA GLY A 107 -7.30 19.87 -9.16
C GLY A 107 -7.10 19.33 -7.74
N TYR A 108 -6.11 18.47 -7.49
CA TYR A 108 -5.77 17.96 -6.16
C TYR A 108 -5.29 19.07 -5.23
N PHE A 109 -4.54 20.06 -5.75
CA PHE A 109 -3.90 21.15 -5.00
C PHE A 109 -4.84 22.28 -4.57
N ARG A 110 -6.15 22.13 -4.76
CA ARG A 110 -7.13 23.13 -4.32
C ARG A 110 -7.05 23.33 -2.79
N PRO A 111 -7.10 24.57 -2.29
CA PRO A 111 -7.10 24.84 -0.85
C PRO A 111 -8.20 24.09 -0.10
N GLY A 112 -7.91 23.63 1.11
CA GLY A 112 -8.86 22.89 1.94
C GLY A 112 -9.08 21.43 1.54
N ARG A 113 -8.30 20.90 0.58
CA ARG A 113 -8.27 19.48 0.24
C ARG A 113 -7.94 18.65 1.49
N ARG A 114 -8.70 17.58 1.71
CA ARG A 114 -8.34 16.54 2.68
C ARG A 114 -7.39 15.55 2.01
N HIS A 115 -6.32 15.20 2.72
CA HIS A 115 -5.32 14.22 2.28
C HIS A 115 -5.57 12.88 2.97
N GLY A 116 -5.36 11.79 2.23
CA GLY A 116 -5.26 10.45 2.81
C GLY A 116 -4.01 10.32 3.69
N CYS A 117 -3.84 9.19 4.36
CA CYS A 117 -2.75 9.06 5.34
C CYS A 117 -1.37 9.14 4.70
N VAL A 118 -1.19 8.54 3.51
CA VAL A 118 0.10 8.58 2.77
C VAL A 118 0.48 10.01 2.32
N PRO A 119 -0.33 10.76 1.55
CA PRO A 119 0.00 12.14 1.21
C PRO A 119 0.09 13.06 2.43
N TYR A 120 -0.71 12.83 3.49
CA TYR A 120 -0.56 13.58 4.74
C TYR A 120 0.82 13.36 5.37
N SER A 121 1.26 12.10 5.49
CA SER A 121 2.57 11.72 6.03
C SER A 121 3.72 12.32 5.20
N ALA A 122 3.62 12.28 3.87
CA ALA A 122 4.61 12.89 2.98
C ALA A 122 4.71 14.42 3.19
N LEU A 123 3.58 15.12 3.25
CA LEU A 123 3.55 16.56 3.52
C LEU A 123 4.08 16.89 4.92
N ALA A 124 3.74 16.09 5.93
CA ALA A 124 4.26 16.23 7.29
C ALA A 124 5.78 16.00 7.38
N ALA A 125 6.34 15.22 6.44
CA ALA A 125 7.78 15.00 6.30
C ALA A 125 8.49 16.14 5.54
N GLY A 126 7.75 17.16 5.10
CA GLY A 126 8.29 18.27 4.31
C GLY A 126 8.50 17.93 2.84
N LEU A 127 7.88 16.84 2.34
CA LEU A 127 8.01 16.43 0.94
C LEU A 127 7.05 17.19 0.04
N GLU A 128 7.45 17.38 -1.21
CA GLU A 128 6.59 17.92 -2.26
C GLU A 128 5.76 16.79 -2.90
N LEU A 129 4.50 17.08 -3.21
CA LEU A 129 3.71 16.22 -4.10
C LEU A 129 4.07 16.56 -5.55
N ASN A 130 4.15 15.54 -6.41
CA ASN A 130 4.70 15.64 -7.77
C ASN A 130 6.14 16.20 -7.80
N PRO A 131 7.10 15.57 -7.08
CA PRO A 131 8.48 16.06 -7.03
C PRO A 131 9.10 16.09 -8.44
N ALA A 132 9.68 17.23 -8.81
CA ALA A 132 10.31 17.40 -10.11
C ALA A 132 11.53 16.47 -10.26
N GLY A 133 11.73 15.94 -11.47
CA GLY A 133 12.88 15.08 -11.78
C GLY A 133 12.73 13.61 -11.37
N LEU A 134 11.62 13.23 -10.71
CA LEU A 134 11.27 11.85 -10.45
C LEU A 134 10.10 11.39 -11.34
N PRO A 135 10.04 10.11 -11.73
CA PRO A 135 8.90 9.58 -12.47
C PRO A 135 7.66 9.51 -11.57
N SER A 136 6.55 10.07 -12.04
CA SER A 136 5.26 9.91 -11.38
C SER A 136 4.62 8.56 -11.71
N VAL A 137 3.87 8.01 -10.77
CA VAL A 137 3.12 6.75 -10.89
C VAL A 137 1.64 7.04 -10.63
N SER A 138 0.80 6.70 -11.61
CA SER A 138 -0.64 6.84 -11.45
C SER A 138 -1.17 5.77 -10.49
N PRO A 139 -2.03 6.11 -9.52
CA PRO A 139 -2.69 5.14 -8.65
C PRO A 139 -3.61 4.17 -9.40
N LEU A 140 -3.97 4.51 -10.64
CA LEU A 140 -4.82 3.69 -11.52
C LEU A 140 -4.04 2.66 -12.34
N LEU A 141 -2.69 2.74 -12.31
CA LEU A 141 -1.80 1.91 -13.11
C LEU A 141 -2.23 1.81 -14.59
N GLY A 142 -2.56 2.95 -15.21
CA GLY A 142 -2.91 2.98 -16.63
C GLY A 142 -4.31 2.45 -16.96
N LEU A 143 -5.23 2.42 -16.00
CA LEU A 143 -6.67 2.31 -16.22
C LEU A 143 -7.32 3.69 -16.12
N ASP A 144 -8.46 3.88 -16.79
CA ASP A 144 -9.37 4.99 -16.53
C ASP A 144 -9.98 4.85 -15.12
N TYR A 145 -10.34 5.98 -14.50
CA TYR A 145 -11.06 6.01 -13.24
C TYR A 145 -12.52 5.60 -13.40
N GLN A 146 -13.16 5.95 -14.52
CA GLN A 146 -14.58 5.69 -14.76
C GLN A 146 -14.80 4.32 -15.41
N ALA A 147 -15.92 3.68 -15.10
CA ALA A 147 -16.40 2.52 -15.83
C ALA A 147 -16.47 2.83 -17.34
N PRO A 148 -15.97 1.95 -18.23
CA PRO A 148 -15.59 0.56 -17.98
C PRO A 148 -14.12 0.33 -17.58
N TRP A 149 -13.44 1.32 -17.01
CA TRP A 149 -12.01 1.30 -16.64
C TRP A 149 -11.13 0.96 -17.84
N ALA A 150 -11.36 1.68 -18.94
CA ALA A 150 -10.65 1.43 -20.18
C ALA A 150 -9.13 1.56 -19.99
N PRO A 151 -8.32 0.72 -20.65
CA PRO A 151 -6.87 0.84 -20.57
C PRO A 151 -6.40 2.14 -21.22
N LEU A 152 -5.69 2.96 -20.45
CA LEU A 152 -4.98 4.16 -20.90
C LEU A 152 -3.50 3.89 -21.22
N ALA A 153 -2.98 2.75 -20.77
CA ALA A 153 -1.63 2.27 -21.07
C ALA A 153 -1.61 0.74 -21.25
N HIS A 154 -0.62 0.25 -22.01
CA HIS A 154 -0.34 -1.18 -22.12
C HIS A 154 0.49 -1.68 -20.93
N GLU A 155 0.41 -2.97 -20.62
CA GLU A 155 1.20 -3.59 -19.55
C GLU A 155 2.71 -3.44 -19.78
N ASP A 156 3.17 -3.45 -21.03
CA ASP A 156 4.58 -3.19 -21.37
C ASP A 156 5.01 -1.74 -21.08
N ASP A 157 4.10 -0.77 -21.15
CA ASP A 157 4.39 0.61 -20.73
C ASP A 157 4.63 0.67 -19.21
N LEU A 158 3.86 -0.10 -18.44
CA LEU A 158 4.01 -0.18 -16.99
C LEU A 158 5.28 -0.93 -16.60
N ARG A 159 5.65 -2.00 -17.31
CA ARG A 159 6.95 -2.66 -17.12
C ARG A 159 8.10 -1.67 -17.32
N ARG A 160 8.10 -0.93 -18.42
CA ARG A 160 9.08 0.16 -18.65
C ARG A 160 9.00 1.26 -17.59
N GLN A 161 7.82 1.58 -17.08
CA GLN A 161 7.67 2.55 -15.98
C GLN A 161 8.31 2.04 -14.69
N GLY A 162 8.10 0.77 -14.33
CA GLY A 162 8.76 0.12 -13.19
C GLY A 162 10.27 0.18 -13.29
N GLU A 163 10.84 -0.14 -14.46
CA GLU A 163 12.29 -0.03 -14.69
C GLU A 163 12.81 1.41 -14.49
N ARG A 164 12.08 2.41 -15.01
CA ARG A 164 12.46 3.82 -14.86
C ARG A 164 12.39 4.27 -13.40
N VAL A 165 11.36 3.87 -12.66
CA VAL A 165 11.23 4.13 -11.23
C VAL A 165 12.43 3.53 -10.50
N ALA A 166 12.72 2.24 -10.71
CA ALA A 166 13.86 1.57 -10.07
C ALA A 166 15.20 2.28 -10.30
N ARG A 167 15.44 2.79 -11.51
CA ARG A 167 16.65 3.56 -11.84
C ARG A 167 16.67 4.95 -11.20
N ALA A 168 15.55 5.66 -11.24
CA ALA A 168 15.45 7.04 -10.75
C ALA A 168 15.52 7.13 -9.22
N THR A 169 15.11 6.08 -8.50
CA THR A 169 15.07 6.09 -7.04
C THR A 169 16.26 5.40 -6.36
N ARG A 170 17.33 5.05 -7.11
CA ARG A 170 18.53 4.42 -6.53
C ARG A 170 19.19 5.24 -5.44
N GLU A 171 19.05 6.55 -5.55
CA GLU A 171 19.58 7.50 -4.60
C GLU A 171 18.62 7.75 -3.43
N LEU A 172 17.34 7.37 -3.51
CA LEU A 172 16.42 7.57 -2.40
C LEU A 172 16.58 6.46 -1.36
N ASP A 173 16.57 6.85 -0.09
CA ASP A 173 16.47 5.90 1.02
C ASP A 173 15.09 5.25 1.02
N LEU A 174 14.04 6.04 0.72
CA LEU A 174 12.66 5.57 0.61
C LEU A 174 11.89 6.28 -0.52
N ALA A 175 11.31 5.50 -1.42
CA ALA A 175 10.32 5.96 -2.39
C ALA A 175 8.96 5.30 -2.10
N LEU A 176 7.91 6.09 -1.91
CA LEU A 176 6.56 5.62 -1.63
C LEU A 176 5.69 5.68 -2.89
N ILE A 177 4.82 4.69 -3.05
CA ILE A 177 3.78 4.66 -4.09
C ILE A 177 2.48 4.19 -3.46
N ASP A 178 1.46 5.04 -3.46
CA ASP A 178 0.11 4.80 -2.91
C ASP A 178 -0.89 4.41 -4.02
N LEU A 179 -1.39 3.18 -4.02
CA LEU A 179 -2.25 2.67 -5.09
C LEU A 179 -3.66 2.36 -4.55
N TRP A 180 -4.60 3.26 -4.81
CA TRP A 180 -5.94 3.22 -4.21
C TRP A 180 -7.07 2.70 -5.12
N LEU A 181 -6.80 2.42 -6.41
CA LEU A 181 -7.85 1.95 -7.31
C LEU A 181 -8.47 0.60 -6.88
N SER A 182 -7.68 -0.26 -6.22
CA SER A 182 -8.16 -1.54 -5.71
C SER A 182 -9.32 -1.40 -4.73
N ASP A 183 -9.22 -0.48 -3.77
CA ASP A 183 -10.28 -0.20 -2.81
C ASP A 183 -11.55 0.35 -3.50
N HIS A 184 -11.36 1.27 -4.46
CA HIS A 184 -12.47 1.81 -5.24
C HIS A 184 -13.24 0.71 -6.00
N LEU A 185 -12.52 -0.21 -6.64
CA LEU A 185 -13.13 -1.35 -7.33
C LEU A 185 -13.80 -2.33 -6.34
N GLY A 186 -13.16 -2.57 -5.20
CA GLY A 186 -13.70 -3.41 -4.13
C GLY A 186 -15.07 -2.93 -3.63
N HIS A 187 -15.22 -1.62 -3.42
CA HIS A 187 -16.49 -1.00 -3.03
C HIS A 187 -17.63 -1.15 -4.04
N LEU A 188 -17.33 -1.51 -5.29
CA LEU A 188 -18.33 -1.78 -6.34
C LEU A 188 -18.80 -3.25 -6.34
N GLY A 189 -18.23 -4.10 -5.48
CA GLY A 189 -18.62 -5.48 -5.29
C GLY A 189 -20.05 -5.63 -4.75
N GLN A 190 -20.69 -6.74 -5.13
CA GLN A 190 -22.09 -7.05 -4.83
C GLN A 190 -22.28 -8.57 -4.84
N THR A 191 -23.31 -9.07 -4.15
CA THR A 191 -23.58 -10.53 -4.04
C THR A 191 -23.61 -11.22 -5.40
N SER A 192 -24.17 -10.55 -6.41
CA SER A 192 -23.97 -10.92 -7.81
C SER A 192 -22.82 -10.08 -8.38
N VAL A 193 -21.60 -10.64 -8.35
CA VAL A 193 -20.37 -9.94 -8.74
C VAL A 193 -20.52 -9.31 -10.14
N PRO A 194 -20.43 -7.98 -10.27
CA PRO A 194 -20.48 -7.33 -11.58
C PRO A 194 -19.27 -7.73 -12.44
N GLN A 195 -19.52 -8.33 -13.60
CA GLN A 195 -18.45 -8.85 -14.46
C GLN A 195 -17.45 -7.78 -14.90
N ALA A 196 -17.92 -6.56 -15.17
CA ALA A 196 -17.05 -5.44 -15.52
C ALA A 196 -16.08 -5.06 -14.38
N VAL A 197 -16.53 -5.12 -13.13
CA VAL A 197 -15.69 -4.85 -11.95
C VAL A 197 -14.67 -5.96 -11.74
N LEU A 198 -15.08 -7.24 -11.87
CA LEU A 198 -14.16 -8.37 -11.83
C LEU A 198 -13.08 -8.28 -12.92
N GLN A 199 -13.47 -7.91 -14.14
CA GLN A 199 -12.52 -7.70 -15.25
C GLN A 199 -11.56 -6.54 -14.97
N ALA A 200 -12.06 -5.42 -14.43
CA ALA A 200 -11.22 -4.28 -14.02
C ALA A 200 -10.25 -4.65 -12.89
N GLY A 201 -10.71 -5.37 -11.86
CA GLY A 201 -9.86 -5.86 -10.77
C GLY A 201 -8.78 -6.82 -11.25
N ARG A 202 -9.12 -7.74 -12.15
CA ARG A 202 -8.12 -8.62 -12.79
C ARG A 202 -7.13 -7.84 -13.64
N ALA A 203 -7.61 -6.86 -14.41
CA ALA A 203 -6.77 -5.98 -15.22
C ALA A 203 -5.81 -5.14 -14.35
N TYR A 204 -6.27 -4.66 -13.20
CA TYR A 204 -5.47 -3.94 -12.22
C TYR A 204 -4.34 -4.80 -11.66
N LEU A 205 -4.61 -6.05 -11.24
CA LEU A 205 -3.55 -6.94 -10.74
C LEU A 205 -2.52 -7.31 -11.82
N ARG A 206 -2.92 -7.51 -13.08
CA ARG A 206 -1.94 -7.72 -14.18
C ARG A 206 -1.07 -6.49 -14.45
N ARG A 207 -1.61 -5.30 -14.23
CA ARG A 207 -0.87 -4.04 -14.35
C ARG A 207 0.11 -3.83 -13.20
N LEU A 208 -0.30 -4.19 -11.99
CA LEU A 208 0.58 -4.23 -10.82
C LEU A 208 1.71 -5.25 -11.03
N GLU A 209 1.40 -6.46 -11.50
CA GLU A 209 2.37 -7.49 -11.90
C GLU A 209 3.39 -6.94 -12.91
N ALA A 210 2.93 -6.31 -13.99
CA ALA A 210 3.82 -5.76 -15.01
C ALA A 210 4.73 -4.64 -14.46
N PHE A 211 4.16 -3.72 -13.66
CA PHE A 211 4.93 -2.66 -13.01
C PHE A 211 5.98 -3.22 -12.03
N VAL A 212 5.60 -4.19 -11.19
CA VAL A 212 6.49 -4.85 -10.24
C VAL A 212 7.58 -5.64 -10.95
N SER A 213 7.26 -6.39 -12.01
CA SER A 213 8.24 -7.10 -12.85
C SER A 213 9.32 -6.15 -13.35
N GLY A 214 8.91 -5.03 -13.95
CA GLY A 214 9.84 -4.02 -14.47
C GLY A 214 10.67 -3.33 -13.38
N LEU A 215 10.07 -3.08 -12.22
CA LEU A 215 10.79 -2.54 -11.05
C LEU A 215 11.91 -3.49 -10.63
N LEU A 216 11.64 -4.80 -10.53
CA LEU A 216 12.65 -5.79 -10.16
C LEU A 216 13.73 -5.96 -11.24
N GLU A 217 13.34 -5.99 -12.52
CA GLU A 217 14.26 -6.02 -13.68
C GLU A 217 15.19 -4.79 -13.70
N GLY A 218 14.70 -3.62 -13.26
CA GLY A 218 15.48 -2.39 -13.11
C GLY A 218 16.44 -2.39 -11.91
N GLY A 219 16.41 -3.44 -11.08
CA GLY A 219 17.20 -3.56 -9.85
C GLY A 219 16.59 -2.88 -8.64
N GLY A 220 15.26 -2.68 -8.64
CA GLY A 220 14.55 -2.03 -7.54
C GLY A 220 14.39 -2.92 -6.30
N GLU A 221 14.64 -2.32 -5.14
CA GLU A 221 14.44 -2.91 -3.83
C GLU A 221 12.98 -2.72 -3.38
N LEU A 222 12.13 -3.73 -3.59
CA LEU A 222 10.70 -3.64 -3.35
C LEU A 222 10.29 -4.08 -1.95
N VAL A 223 9.38 -3.32 -1.36
CA VAL A 223 8.39 -3.75 -0.35
C VAL A 223 7.00 -3.45 -0.89
N LEU A 224 6.07 -4.40 -0.79
CA LEU A 224 4.66 -4.20 -1.17
C LEU A 224 3.77 -4.66 -0.01
N SER A 225 2.87 -3.81 0.42
CA SER A 225 1.93 -4.09 1.51
C SER A 225 0.52 -3.70 1.13
N SER A 226 -0.48 -4.28 1.80
CA SER A 226 -1.83 -3.71 1.85
C SER A 226 -2.27 -3.39 3.27
N ASP A 227 -3.11 -2.38 3.43
CA ASP A 227 -3.63 -1.88 4.70
C ASP A 227 -4.87 -2.62 5.20
N HIS A 228 -5.67 -3.20 4.30
CA HIS A 228 -6.80 -4.09 4.60
C HIS A 228 -7.19 -4.96 3.40
N GLY A 229 -8.17 -5.86 3.57
CA GLY A 229 -8.82 -6.59 2.48
C GLY A 229 -10.02 -5.83 1.90
N ASN A 230 -10.23 -5.97 0.59
CA ASN A 230 -11.39 -5.48 -0.17
C ASN A 230 -11.46 -6.18 -1.55
N LEU A 231 -10.54 -5.87 -2.47
CA LEU A 231 -10.58 -6.28 -3.87
C LEU A 231 -10.60 -7.80 -4.10
N GLU A 232 -10.05 -8.58 -3.16
CA GLU A 232 -10.02 -10.04 -3.24
C GLU A 232 -11.42 -10.67 -3.22
N ASP A 233 -12.40 -10.03 -2.58
CA ASP A 233 -13.78 -10.52 -2.49
C ASP A 233 -14.79 -9.49 -3.01
N LEU A 234 -15.06 -9.55 -4.31
CA LEU A 234 -16.06 -8.70 -4.97
C LEU A 234 -17.51 -9.15 -4.77
N SER A 235 -17.77 -10.17 -3.94
CA SER A 235 -19.14 -10.58 -3.57
C SER A 235 -19.79 -9.65 -2.55
N THR A 236 -19.03 -8.69 -2.02
CA THR A 236 -19.44 -7.63 -1.10
C THR A 236 -18.87 -6.29 -1.54
N GLY A 237 -19.55 -5.19 -1.23
CA GLY A 237 -19.03 -3.82 -1.42
C GLY A 237 -18.40 -3.24 -0.14
N SER A 238 -18.33 -4.04 0.92
CA SER A 238 -17.64 -3.68 2.17
C SER A 238 -16.22 -4.25 2.15
N HIS A 239 -15.33 -3.70 2.98
CA HIS A 239 -14.05 -4.33 3.26
C HIS A 239 -14.23 -5.74 3.86
N THR A 240 -13.16 -6.50 3.93
CA THR A 240 -13.18 -7.88 4.42
C THR A 240 -12.35 -8.06 5.70
N TYR A 241 -12.40 -9.27 6.25
CA TYR A 241 -11.50 -9.72 7.32
C TYR A 241 -10.27 -10.48 6.81
N ALA A 242 -9.99 -10.40 5.51
CA ALA A 242 -8.82 -11.07 4.95
C ALA A 242 -7.54 -10.52 5.60
N ASN A 243 -6.60 -11.42 5.85
CA ASN A 243 -5.23 -11.00 6.09
C ASN A 243 -4.66 -10.41 4.81
N VAL A 244 -3.66 -9.57 4.92
CA VAL A 244 -3.09 -8.79 3.81
C VAL A 244 -1.65 -9.23 3.48
N PRO A 245 -1.20 -9.08 2.23
CA PRO A 245 0.16 -9.41 1.86
C PRO A 245 1.16 -8.39 2.40
N LEU A 246 2.32 -8.88 2.87
CA LEU A 246 3.58 -8.15 2.92
C LEU A 246 4.61 -8.91 2.07
N LEU A 247 5.06 -8.28 1.00
CA LEU A 247 6.00 -8.85 0.04
C LEU A 247 7.30 -8.05 0.06
N ALA A 248 8.44 -8.72 -0.10
CA ALA A 248 9.72 -8.05 -0.26
C ALA A 248 10.63 -8.79 -1.24
N SER A 249 11.44 -8.03 -2.00
CA SER A 249 12.38 -8.61 -2.97
C SER A 249 13.79 -8.87 -2.41
N HIS A 250 14.20 -8.09 -1.42
CA HIS A 250 15.58 -7.98 -0.93
C HIS A 250 15.68 -8.10 0.60
N LEU A 251 14.54 -8.12 1.30
CA LEU A 251 14.49 -8.22 2.75
C LEU A 251 14.05 -9.61 3.15
N GLU A 252 14.77 -10.21 4.09
CA GLU A 252 14.23 -11.28 4.89
C GLU A 252 13.20 -10.70 5.86
N LEU A 253 11.99 -11.28 5.84
CA LEU A 253 10.89 -10.86 6.68
C LEU A 253 10.84 -11.81 7.90
N PRO A 254 11.04 -11.30 9.13
CA PRO A 254 10.84 -12.10 10.33
C PRO A 254 9.36 -12.47 10.49
N PRO A 255 8.99 -13.42 11.37
CA PRO A 255 7.60 -13.85 11.53
C PRO A 255 6.72 -12.79 12.21
N LEU A 256 6.36 -11.76 11.44
CA LEU A 256 5.47 -10.68 11.84
C LEU A 256 4.01 -11.14 11.76
N THR A 257 3.21 -10.75 12.74
CA THR A 257 1.82 -11.23 12.88
C THR A 257 0.79 -10.27 12.32
N ASP A 258 1.10 -8.98 12.26
CA ASP A 258 0.15 -7.92 11.94
C ASP A 258 0.83 -6.71 11.28
N ILE A 259 0.00 -5.87 10.67
CA ILE A 259 0.48 -4.72 9.88
C ILE A 259 1.20 -3.65 10.72
N ALA A 260 0.86 -3.52 12.01
CA ALA A 260 1.49 -2.52 12.90
C ALA A 260 2.93 -2.94 13.24
N ARG A 261 3.12 -4.20 13.63
CA ARG A 261 4.46 -4.77 13.88
C ARG A 261 5.32 -4.73 12.64
N ALA A 262 4.74 -5.01 11.48
CA ALA A 262 5.44 -4.92 10.22
C ALA A 262 5.84 -3.47 9.87
N GLY A 263 4.97 -2.49 10.10
CA GLY A 263 5.30 -1.07 10.00
C GLY A 263 6.46 -0.67 10.91
N ALA A 264 6.44 -1.11 12.17
CA ALA A 264 7.50 -0.85 13.14
C ALA A 264 8.84 -1.48 12.72
N TYR A 265 8.80 -2.71 12.19
CA TYR A 265 9.97 -3.38 11.64
C TYR A 265 10.58 -2.61 10.47
N LEU A 266 9.77 -2.21 9.47
CA LEU A 266 10.24 -1.44 8.32
C LEU A 266 10.82 -0.09 8.74
N GLN A 267 10.18 0.59 9.70
CA GLN A 267 10.68 1.84 10.26
C GLN A 267 12.06 1.65 10.93
N ALA A 268 12.20 0.65 11.80
CA ALA A 268 13.46 0.38 12.48
C ALA A 268 14.58 0.03 11.49
N ARG A 269 14.29 -0.79 10.47
CA ARG A 269 15.23 -1.14 9.40
C ARG A 269 15.71 0.09 8.64
N LEU A 270 14.80 0.97 8.23
CA LEU A 270 15.13 2.18 7.47
C LEU A 270 15.91 3.21 8.30
N LEU A 271 15.67 3.27 9.61
CA LEU A 271 16.37 4.19 10.52
C LEU A 271 17.68 3.61 11.08
N GLY A 272 18.03 2.35 10.77
CA GLY A 272 19.17 1.67 11.39
C GLY A 272 19.02 1.50 12.90
N ALA A 273 17.78 1.46 13.41
CA ALA A 273 17.46 1.31 14.82
C ALA A 273 17.39 -0.17 15.24
N PRO A 274 17.48 -0.49 16.54
CA PRO A 274 17.24 -1.85 17.03
C PRO A 274 15.88 -2.37 16.57
N LEU A 275 15.84 -3.62 16.09
CA LEU A 275 14.60 -4.22 15.62
C LEU A 275 13.65 -4.50 16.81
N PRO A 276 12.34 -4.34 16.63
CA PRO A 276 11.37 -4.68 17.66
C PRO A 276 11.53 -6.16 18.04
N VAL A 277 11.82 -6.45 19.31
CA VAL A 277 11.99 -7.82 19.79
C VAL A 277 10.62 -8.51 19.86
N GLU A 278 10.51 -9.72 19.32
CA GLU A 278 9.33 -10.57 19.52
C GLU A 278 9.23 -10.95 21.01
N GLY A 279 8.10 -10.61 21.66
CA GLY A 279 7.74 -11.21 22.95
C GLY A 279 7.72 -10.32 24.19
N GLY A 280 7.57 -9.00 24.05
CA GLY A 280 7.16 -8.17 25.19
C GLY A 280 5.68 -8.38 25.52
N THR A 281 5.36 -9.31 26.43
CA THR A 281 4.10 -9.22 27.19
C THR A 281 4.03 -7.85 27.82
N VAL A 282 2.94 -7.12 27.57
CA VAL A 282 2.62 -5.91 28.32
C VAL A 282 2.31 -6.34 29.76
N SER A 283 3.32 -6.32 30.61
CA SER A 283 3.22 -6.06 32.05
C SER A 283 3.55 -4.58 32.21
N GLU A 284 2.74 -3.71 32.82
CA GLU A 284 1.77 -3.83 33.91
C GLU A 284 0.47 -3.08 33.61
#